data_AF-A0A533ZAS5-F1
#
_entry.id   AF-A0A533ZAS5-F1
#
_cell.length_a   1.000
_cell.length_b   1.000
_cell.length_c   1.000
_cell.angle_alpha   90.00
_cell.angle_beta   90.00
_cell.angle_gamma   90.00
#
_symmetry.space_group_name_H-M   'P 1'
#
loop_
_entity.id
_entity.type
_entity.pdbx_description
1 polymer ?
#
loop_
_entity_poly.entity_id
_entity_poly.type
_entity_poly.pdbx_seq_one_letter_code
_entity_poly.pdbx_strand_id
1 'polypeptide(L)'
;MNGPFNVLSSILPSSIQLPDILPYLLAILGLTLIWKFHDMLVKAGSIQTKDFWERSGVRVFLFATPSDSCIACRAANNFAYSPGVVMSNKFSPLQRSCQNNPNCLYVLVGLYGGWTEAGQLLVRLKQEGGTMWVVDGELKALLEKASTARAGISADRLSLRMLEALRSEESNPSAAIEHYRAIIDHAGEDRDLHLVVPAFIRLSVLLQKAGHKDEARSAVERCLTEYGPKKKGPDAPTESQRALLTKRLAALKA
;
A
#
# COMPACT_ATOMS: atom_id res chain seq x y z
N MET A 1 61.13 32.16 51.46
CA MET A 1 60.61 32.62 50.16
C MET A 1 61.49 32.07 49.05
N ASN A 2 60.85 31.60 47.98
CA ASN A 2 61.39 31.18 46.68
C ASN A 2 61.97 29.76 46.58
N GLY A 3 61.08 28.79 46.30
CA GLY A 3 61.40 27.51 45.67
C GLY A 3 60.96 27.51 44.19
N PRO A 4 61.53 26.64 43.35
CA PRO A 4 61.53 26.77 41.90
C PRO A 4 60.30 26.08 41.28
N PHE A 5 59.29 26.86 40.92
CA PHE A 5 58.19 26.38 40.07
C PHE A 5 57.99 27.38 38.93
N ASN A 6 58.81 27.26 37.89
CA ASN A 6 58.55 27.86 36.58
C ASN A 6 59.20 27.01 35.49
N VAL A 7 58.93 25.71 35.55
CA VAL A 7 59.12 24.80 34.43
C VAL A 7 57.76 24.13 34.27
N LEU A 8 57.02 24.49 33.20
CA LEU A 8 55.79 23.88 32.65
C LEU A 8 54.82 24.93 32.05
N SER A 9 55.32 25.96 31.36
CA SER A 9 54.48 26.80 30.49
C SER A 9 54.85 26.74 29.00
N SER A 10 55.81 25.89 28.63
CA SER A 10 56.16 25.65 27.22
C SER A 10 56.11 24.15 26.93
N ILE A 11 54.93 23.66 26.57
CA ILE A 11 54.60 22.60 25.57
C ILE A 11 53.08 22.42 25.67
N LEU A 12 52.34 23.39 25.14
CA LEU A 12 51.02 23.11 24.56
C LEU A 12 51.14 23.64 23.13
N PRO A 13 51.08 22.79 22.09
CA PRO A 13 50.89 23.30 20.75
C PRO A 13 49.53 24.00 20.70
N SER A 14 49.57 25.33 20.85
CA SER A 14 48.49 26.25 20.58
C SER A 14 48.10 26.12 19.12
N SER A 15 46.88 25.66 18.87
CA SER A 15 46.30 25.35 17.55
C SER A 15 46.89 24.11 16.89
N ILE A 16 46.14 23.00 16.94
CA ILE A 16 46.22 21.99 15.89
C ILE A 16 45.67 22.70 14.64
N GLN A 17 46.56 23.19 13.77
CA GLN A 17 46.19 23.60 12.43
C GLN A 17 45.81 22.33 11.68
N LEU A 18 44.52 21.95 11.74
CA LEU A 18 43.99 20.92 10.88
C LEU A 18 44.24 21.39 9.44
N PRO A 19 44.92 20.59 8.59
CA PRO A 19 45.05 20.92 7.19
C PRO A 19 43.67 21.18 6.60
N ASP A 20 43.52 22.21 5.77
CA ASP A 20 42.22 22.57 5.17
C ASP A 20 41.53 21.40 4.45
N ILE A 21 42.30 20.38 4.04
CA ILE A 21 41.81 19.16 3.40
C ILE A 21 41.16 18.14 4.36
N LEU A 22 41.48 18.19 5.65
CA LEU A 22 41.03 17.24 6.66
C LEU A 22 39.49 17.19 6.85
N PRO A 23 38.74 18.31 6.90
CA PRO A 23 37.28 18.26 6.92
C PRO A 23 36.69 17.60 5.66
N TYR A 24 37.31 17.78 4.49
CA TYR A 24 36.85 17.15 3.25
C TYR A 24 37.12 15.64 3.26
N LEU A 25 38.28 15.20 3.77
CA LEU A 25 38.58 13.78 3.93
C LEU A 25 37.61 13.11 4.92
N LEU A 26 37.28 13.78 6.03
CA LEU A 26 36.29 13.29 6.99
C LEU A 26 34.88 13.25 6.39
N ALA A 27 34.51 14.23 5.57
CA ALA A 27 33.23 14.22 4.86
C ALA A 27 33.14 13.07 3.84
N ILE A 28 34.19 12.84 3.05
CA ILE A 28 34.27 11.71 2.11
C ILE A 28 34.20 10.38 2.87
N LEU A 29 34.94 10.27 3.98
CA LEU A 29 34.94 9.07 4.81
C LEU A 29 33.58 8.82 5.47
N GLY A 30 32.91 9.87 5.94
CA GLY A 30 31.54 9.82 6.43
C GLY A 30 30.54 9.39 5.34
N LEU A 31 30.64 9.98 4.14
CA LEU A 31 29.74 9.65 3.03
C LEU A 31 29.95 8.21 2.54
N THR A 32 31.19 7.74 2.47
CA THR A 32 31.52 6.35 2.10
C THR A 32 31.09 5.35 3.17
N LEU A 33 31.21 5.69 4.46
CA LEU A 33 30.67 4.89 5.56
C LEU A 33 29.14 4.81 5.52
N ILE A 34 28.45 5.93 5.30
CA ILE A 34 26.99 5.98 5.12
C ILE A 34 26.59 5.12 3.91
N TRP A 35 27.32 5.21 2.80
CA TRP A 35 27.07 4.40 1.61
C TRP A 35 27.30 2.90 1.86
N LYS A 36 28.38 2.54 2.57
CA LYS A 36 28.66 1.13 2.95
C LYS A 36 27.63 0.59 3.93
N PHE A 37 27.19 1.41 4.87
CA PHE A 37 26.13 1.04 5.80
C PHE A 37 24.80 0.84 5.06
N HIS A 38 24.46 1.74 4.14
CA HIS A 38 23.33 1.59 3.23
C HIS A 38 23.44 0.30 2.38
N ASP A 39 24.58 0.04 1.74
CA ASP A 39 24.83 -1.19 0.95
C ASP A 39 24.72 -2.47 1.79
N MET A 40 25.19 -2.45 3.04
CA MET A 40 24.99 -3.57 3.98
C MET A 40 23.52 -3.77 4.34
N LEU A 41 22.77 -2.69 4.63
CA LEU A 41 21.33 -2.76 4.89
C LEU A 41 20.56 -3.24 3.65
N VAL A 42 21.03 -2.91 2.44
CA VAL A 42 20.47 -3.42 1.18
C VAL A 42 20.71 -4.92 1.02
N LYS A 43 21.95 -5.38 1.20
CA LYS A 43 22.30 -6.80 1.10
C LYS A 43 21.65 -7.65 2.19
N ALA A 44 21.45 -7.08 3.37
CA ALA A 44 20.72 -7.69 4.47
C ALA A 44 19.19 -7.72 4.26
N GLY A 45 18.68 -7.16 3.15
CA GLY A 45 17.25 -7.09 2.85
C GLY A 45 16.48 -6.09 3.72
N SER A 46 17.17 -5.30 4.54
CA SER A 46 16.56 -4.29 5.42
C SER A 46 16.18 -3.01 4.68
N ILE A 47 16.81 -2.70 3.54
CA ILE A 47 16.50 -1.55 2.68
C ILE A 47 16.69 -1.96 1.21
N GLN A 48 15.65 -2.26 0.43
CA GLN A 48 15.88 -2.47 -1.01
C GLN A 48 16.19 -1.16 -1.71
N THR A 49 17.22 -1.17 -2.58
CA THR A 49 17.47 -0.10 -3.54
C THR A 49 16.19 0.17 -4.31
N LYS A 50 15.61 1.32 -4.05
CA LYS A 50 14.45 1.84 -4.76
C LYS A 50 14.90 2.03 -6.21
N ASP A 51 14.36 1.26 -7.14
CA ASP A 51 14.49 1.58 -8.55
C ASP A 51 13.86 2.96 -8.73
N PHE A 52 14.70 3.96 -9.02
CA PHE A 52 14.33 5.38 -9.15
C PHE A 52 13.21 5.62 -10.20
N TRP A 53 12.89 4.59 -11.00
CA TRP A 53 11.93 4.60 -12.09
C TRP A 53 10.55 4.00 -11.72
N GLU A 54 10.38 3.37 -10.55
CA GLU A 54 9.07 2.91 -10.07
C GLU A 54 8.37 4.00 -9.24
N ARG A 55 7.77 4.97 -9.91
CA ARG A 55 7.13 6.14 -9.26
C ARG A 55 5.98 5.81 -8.29
N SER A 56 5.38 4.62 -8.36
CA SER A 56 4.33 4.17 -7.42
C SER A 56 4.87 3.35 -6.25
N GLY A 57 6.05 2.72 -6.39
CA GLY A 57 6.59 1.75 -5.41
C GLY A 57 5.82 0.42 -5.30
N VAL A 58 4.71 0.25 -6.03
CA VAL A 58 3.95 -1.02 -6.07
C VAL A 58 4.71 -2.03 -6.90
N ARG A 59 4.85 -3.25 -6.40
CA ARG A 59 5.59 -4.34 -7.06
C ARG A 59 4.73 -5.50 -7.52
N VAL A 60 3.58 -5.69 -6.90
CA VAL A 60 2.58 -6.68 -7.30
C VAL A 60 1.20 -6.04 -7.20
N PHE A 61 0.37 -6.18 -8.23
CA PHE A 61 -1.04 -5.84 -8.16
C PHE A 61 -1.86 -7.12 -8.07
N LEU A 62 -2.74 -7.22 -7.07
CA LEU A 62 -3.67 -8.32 -6.91
C LEU A 62 -5.08 -7.85 -7.29
N PHE A 63 -5.70 -8.52 -8.26
CA PHE A 63 -7.10 -8.32 -8.56
C PHE A 63 -7.96 -9.04 -7.54
N ALA A 64 -8.73 -8.28 -6.77
CA ALA A 64 -9.59 -8.80 -5.73
C ALA A 64 -11.03 -8.29 -5.91
N THR A 65 -11.99 -9.17 -5.64
CA THR A 65 -13.42 -8.87 -5.77
C THR A 65 -14.19 -9.57 -4.64
N PRO A 66 -15.30 -9.00 -4.16
CA PRO A 66 -16.15 -9.64 -3.16
C PRO A 66 -16.90 -10.85 -3.75
N SER A 67 -17.37 -11.76 -2.90
CA SER A 67 -17.98 -13.02 -3.33
C SER A 67 -19.29 -12.86 -4.12
N ASP A 68 -20.04 -11.78 -3.87
CA ASP A 68 -21.28 -11.44 -4.57
C ASP A 68 -21.09 -10.72 -5.91
N SER A 69 -19.87 -10.75 -6.44
CA SER A 69 -19.53 -10.13 -7.72
C SER A 69 -20.06 -10.90 -8.93
N CYS A 70 -20.23 -10.15 -10.02
CA CYS A 70 -20.59 -10.67 -11.33
C CYS A 70 -19.53 -11.65 -11.88
N ILE A 71 -19.98 -12.55 -12.77
CA ILE A 71 -19.17 -13.68 -13.30
C ILE A 71 -17.85 -13.19 -13.89
N ALA A 72 -17.85 -12.06 -14.60
CA ALA A 72 -16.64 -11.48 -15.19
C ALA A 72 -15.57 -11.15 -14.14
N CYS A 73 -15.95 -10.48 -13.04
CA CYS A 73 -15.01 -10.14 -11.97
C CYS A 73 -14.58 -11.36 -11.17
N ARG A 74 -15.50 -12.31 -10.89
CA ARG A 74 -15.15 -13.56 -10.21
C ARG A 74 -14.14 -14.39 -11.00
N ALA A 75 -14.27 -14.42 -12.32
CA ALA A 75 -13.31 -15.12 -13.19
C ALA A 75 -11.92 -14.47 -13.23
N ALA A 76 -11.79 -13.20 -12.83
CA ALA A 76 -10.52 -12.49 -12.72
C ALA A 76 -10.00 -12.42 -11.27
N ASN A 77 -10.74 -12.95 -10.29
CA ASN A 77 -10.34 -12.90 -8.90
C ASN A 77 -9.01 -13.62 -8.67
N ASN A 78 -8.17 -13.08 -7.79
CA ASN A 78 -6.85 -13.62 -7.43
C ASN A 78 -5.80 -13.59 -8.54
N PHE A 79 -6.02 -12.91 -9.67
CA PHE A 79 -4.92 -12.66 -10.60
C PHE A 79 -3.92 -11.66 -10.00
N ALA A 80 -2.63 -11.98 -10.09
CA ALA A 80 -1.52 -11.10 -9.82
C ALA A 80 -0.92 -10.56 -11.12
N TYR A 81 -0.58 -9.28 -11.12
CA TYR A 81 0.03 -8.58 -12.25
C TYR A 81 1.26 -7.80 -11.80
N SER A 82 2.27 -7.78 -12.66
CA SER A 82 3.44 -6.91 -12.49
C SER A 82 3.10 -5.47 -12.86
N PRO A 83 3.83 -4.47 -12.34
CA PRO A 83 3.60 -3.07 -12.67
C PRO A 83 3.70 -2.80 -14.17
N GLY A 84 4.65 -3.44 -14.87
CA GLY A 84 4.80 -3.29 -16.32
C GLY A 84 3.57 -3.75 -17.12
N VAL A 85 2.87 -4.79 -16.65
CA VAL A 85 1.62 -5.25 -17.29
C VAL A 85 0.48 -4.25 -17.05
N VAL A 86 0.33 -3.79 -15.81
CA VAL A 86 -0.73 -2.84 -15.43
C VAL A 86 -0.56 -1.48 -16.12
N MET A 87 0.67 -1.03 -16.28
CA MET A 87 0.99 0.25 -16.93
C MET A 87 0.94 0.18 -18.48
N SER A 88 0.67 -0.99 -19.06
CA SER A 88 0.53 -1.10 -20.51
C SER A 88 -0.73 -0.40 -21.00
N ASN A 89 -0.66 0.27 -22.16
CA ASN A 89 -1.78 1.04 -22.73
C ASN A 89 -3.04 0.22 -23.04
N LYS A 90 -2.95 -1.11 -22.99
CA LYS A 90 -4.06 -2.04 -23.29
C LYS A 90 -4.44 -2.90 -22.10
N PHE A 91 -3.97 -2.55 -20.90
CA PHE A 91 -4.27 -3.33 -19.72
C PHE A 91 -5.78 -3.34 -19.45
N SER A 92 -6.37 -4.52 -19.46
CA SER A 92 -7.70 -4.79 -18.94
C SER A 92 -7.62 -6.07 -18.13
N PRO A 93 -7.90 -6.04 -16.81
CA PRO A 93 -7.91 -7.25 -16.01
C PRO A 93 -9.11 -8.15 -16.34
N LEU A 94 -10.13 -7.60 -17.00
CA LEU A 94 -11.37 -8.30 -17.34
C LEU A 94 -11.41 -8.65 -18.83
N GLN A 95 -11.73 -9.91 -19.12
CA GLN A 95 -12.02 -10.37 -20.49
C GLN A 95 -13.44 -10.01 -20.96
N ARG A 96 -14.35 -9.73 -20.02
CA ARG A 96 -15.76 -9.38 -20.27
C ARG A 96 -16.14 -8.14 -19.47
N SER A 97 -17.10 -7.36 -19.96
CA SER A 97 -17.55 -6.15 -19.27
C SER A 97 -18.14 -6.46 -17.89
N CYS A 98 -17.73 -5.68 -16.88
CA CYS A 98 -18.31 -5.70 -15.55
C CYS A 98 -19.74 -5.11 -15.58
N GLN A 99 -20.65 -5.66 -14.76
CA GLN A 99 -22.00 -5.11 -14.58
C GLN A 99 -22.02 -3.76 -13.85
N ASN A 100 -20.91 -3.39 -13.22
CA ASN A 100 -20.70 -2.10 -12.56
C ASN A 100 -21.86 -1.69 -11.63
N ASN A 101 -22.19 -2.59 -10.69
CA ASN A 101 -23.19 -2.36 -9.67
C ASN A 101 -22.53 -2.39 -8.28
N PRO A 102 -23.18 -1.89 -7.21
CA PRO A 102 -22.53 -1.78 -5.89
C PRO A 102 -22.04 -3.13 -5.34
N ASN A 103 -22.68 -4.23 -5.75
CA ASN A 103 -22.31 -5.58 -5.37
C ASN A 103 -21.13 -6.13 -6.22
N CYS A 104 -21.03 -5.75 -7.50
CA CYS A 104 -19.91 -6.11 -8.39
C CYS A 104 -18.89 -4.97 -8.48
N LEU A 105 -17.99 -4.91 -7.49
CA LEU A 105 -16.82 -4.05 -7.48
C LEU A 105 -15.54 -4.90 -7.57
N TYR A 106 -14.49 -4.39 -8.21
CA TYR A 106 -13.16 -4.99 -8.09
C TYR A 106 -12.15 -3.92 -7.69
N VAL A 107 -11.06 -4.38 -7.07
CA VAL A 107 -9.94 -3.53 -6.66
C VAL A 107 -8.66 -4.20 -7.15
N LEU A 108 -7.77 -3.40 -7.75
CA LEU A 108 -6.39 -3.79 -7.99
C LEU A 108 -5.57 -3.34 -6.79
N VAL A 109 -5.39 -4.26 -5.85
CA VAL A 109 -4.67 -4.02 -4.60
C VAL A 109 -3.18 -4.08 -4.85
N GLY A 110 -2.48 -2.97 -4.64
CA GLY A 110 -1.02 -2.91 -4.75
C GLY A 110 -0.31 -3.45 -3.51
N LEU A 111 0.67 -4.34 -3.70
CA LEU A 111 1.67 -4.71 -2.70
C LEU A 111 3.02 -4.10 -3.08
N TYR A 112 3.64 -3.41 -2.15
CA TYR A 112 4.95 -2.75 -2.21
C TYR A 112 6.08 -3.74 -1.89
N GLY A 113 5.78 -4.84 -1.18
CA GLY A 113 6.61 -6.05 -1.18
C GLY A 113 7.93 -5.93 -0.41
N GLY A 114 7.92 -5.23 0.73
CA GLY A 114 9.08 -5.11 1.62
C GLY A 114 9.31 -6.31 2.56
N TRP A 115 8.45 -7.34 2.50
CA TRP A 115 8.45 -8.49 3.40
C TRP A 115 8.56 -9.82 2.62
N THR A 116 8.97 -10.88 3.31
CA THR A 116 9.49 -12.12 2.71
C THR A 116 8.52 -12.78 1.72
N GLU A 117 7.27 -12.99 2.11
CA GLU A 117 6.30 -13.72 1.29
C GLU A 117 5.85 -12.90 0.07
N ALA A 118 5.68 -11.58 0.21
CA ALA A 118 5.43 -10.71 -0.94
C ALA A 118 6.61 -10.70 -1.91
N GLY A 119 7.85 -10.79 -1.40
CA GLY A 119 9.05 -10.98 -2.22
C GLY A 119 9.04 -12.31 -2.99
N GLN A 120 8.64 -13.40 -2.35
CA GLN A 120 8.49 -14.71 -3.02
C GLN A 120 7.41 -14.68 -4.10
N LEU A 121 6.26 -14.04 -3.83
CA LEU A 121 5.22 -13.82 -4.82
C LEU A 121 5.75 -13.03 -6.03
N LEU A 122 6.50 -11.96 -5.78
CA LEU A 122 7.12 -11.16 -6.84
C LEU A 122 8.09 -11.96 -7.71
N VAL A 123 8.95 -12.80 -7.11
CA VAL A 123 9.89 -13.64 -7.87
C VAL A 123 9.16 -14.57 -8.82
N ARG A 124 8.12 -15.25 -8.35
CA ARG A 124 7.33 -16.16 -9.19
C ARG A 124 6.54 -15.42 -10.26
N LEU A 125 5.96 -14.28 -9.91
CA LEU A 125 5.28 -13.41 -10.88
C LEU A 125 6.22 -13.01 -12.02
N LYS A 126 7.49 -12.73 -11.74
CA LYS A 126 8.51 -12.46 -12.77
C LYS A 126 8.83 -13.70 -13.62
N GLN A 127 8.87 -14.89 -13.03
CA GLN A 127 9.08 -16.15 -13.75
C GLN A 127 7.92 -16.47 -14.71
N GLU A 128 6.69 -16.12 -14.32
CA GLU A 128 5.46 -16.29 -15.12
C GLU A 128 5.24 -15.15 -16.15
N GLY A 129 6.26 -14.33 -16.42
CA GLY A 129 6.14 -13.25 -17.41
C GLY A 129 5.28 -12.07 -16.98
N GLY A 130 5.04 -11.92 -15.67
CA GLY A 130 4.40 -10.74 -15.09
C GLY A 130 2.88 -10.83 -14.94
N THR A 131 2.25 -11.98 -15.21
CA THR A 131 0.84 -12.25 -14.91
C THR A 131 0.70 -13.67 -14.41
N MET A 132 0.04 -13.90 -13.29
CA MET A 132 -0.22 -15.26 -12.78
C MET A 132 -1.53 -15.34 -12.00
N TRP A 133 -2.15 -16.51 -11.96
CA TRP A 133 -3.23 -16.79 -11.03
C TRP A 133 -2.65 -17.18 -9.67
N VAL A 134 -3.05 -16.50 -8.60
CA VAL A 134 -2.70 -16.88 -7.23
C VAL A 134 -3.77 -17.82 -6.69
N VAL A 135 -3.40 -19.05 -6.35
CA VAL A 135 -4.36 -20.03 -5.83
C VAL A 135 -4.93 -19.55 -4.49
N ASP A 136 -6.22 -19.77 -4.23
CA ASP A 136 -6.89 -19.27 -3.02
C ASP A 136 -6.21 -19.68 -1.71
N GLY A 137 -5.74 -20.92 -1.62
CA GLY A 137 -5.01 -21.42 -0.45
C GLY A 137 -3.67 -20.70 -0.24
N GLU A 138 -3.03 -20.30 -1.34
CA GLU A 138 -1.79 -19.53 -1.30
C GLU A 138 -2.04 -18.08 -0.88
N LEU A 139 -3.08 -17.42 -1.44
CA LEU A 139 -3.44 -16.07 -1.02
C LEU A 139 -3.83 -16.05 0.47
N LYS A 140 -4.55 -17.08 0.95
CA LYS A 140 -4.85 -17.24 2.37
C LYS A 140 -3.56 -17.36 3.21
N ALA A 141 -2.63 -18.22 2.80
CA ALA A 141 -1.35 -18.37 3.49
C ALA A 141 -0.52 -17.08 3.48
N LEU A 142 -0.58 -16.30 2.39
CA LEU A 142 0.05 -14.99 2.29
C LEU A 142 -0.50 -14.04 3.36
N LEU A 143 -1.82 -13.93 3.50
CA LEU A 143 -2.48 -13.08 4.49
C LEU A 143 -2.19 -13.52 5.93
N GLU A 144 -2.26 -14.83 6.20
CA GLU A 144 -1.94 -15.38 7.53
C GLU A 144 -0.51 -15.06 7.94
N LYS A 145 0.46 -15.27 7.03
CA LYS A 145 1.87 -14.93 7.31
C LYS A 145 2.08 -13.44 7.45
N ALA A 146 1.37 -12.62 6.68
CA ALA A 146 1.41 -11.17 6.81
C ALA A 146 1.05 -10.72 8.23
N SER A 147 0.02 -11.32 8.85
CA SER A 147 -0.38 -10.98 10.23
C SER A 147 0.75 -11.16 11.28
N THR A 148 1.75 -11.99 10.97
CA THR A 148 2.90 -12.29 11.83
C THR A 148 4.21 -11.61 11.41
N ALA A 149 4.23 -10.96 10.25
CA ALA A 149 5.43 -10.33 9.71
C ALA A 149 5.79 -9.06 10.51
N ARG A 150 7.05 -8.97 10.96
CA ARG A 150 7.54 -7.86 11.80
C ARG A 150 8.19 -6.72 11.04
N ALA A 151 8.71 -6.97 9.83
CA ALA A 151 9.47 -6.00 9.05
C ALA A 151 8.89 -5.83 7.64
N GLY A 152 8.88 -4.60 7.13
CA GLY A 152 8.53 -4.30 5.73
C GLY A 152 7.04 -4.38 5.35
N ILE A 153 6.18 -4.84 6.27
CA ILE A 153 4.73 -4.98 6.04
C ILE A 153 3.97 -3.65 6.16
N SER A 154 4.53 -2.63 6.81
CA SER A 154 3.81 -1.39 7.11
C SER A 154 3.22 -0.72 5.86
N ALA A 155 3.96 -0.75 4.75
CA ALA A 155 3.51 -0.22 3.46
C ALA A 155 2.35 -1.02 2.83
N ASP A 156 2.20 -2.30 3.18
CA ASP A 156 1.17 -3.19 2.65
C ASP A 156 -0.04 -3.32 3.59
N ARG A 157 -0.03 -2.69 4.77
CA ARG A 157 -1.01 -2.95 5.83
C ARG A 157 -2.46 -2.70 5.39
N LEU A 158 -2.74 -1.60 4.70
CA LEU A 158 -4.10 -1.30 4.23
C LEU A 158 -4.48 -2.14 3.01
N SER A 159 -3.54 -2.45 2.14
CA SER A 159 -3.71 -3.40 1.03
C SER A 159 -4.10 -4.80 1.51
N LEU A 160 -3.37 -5.33 2.49
CA LEU A 160 -3.67 -6.63 3.11
C LEU A 160 -5.02 -6.62 3.80
N ARG A 161 -5.32 -5.54 4.52
CA ARG A 161 -6.63 -5.35 5.16
C ARG A 161 -7.78 -5.30 4.16
N MET A 162 -7.58 -4.70 2.98
CA MET A 162 -8.57 -4.72 1.89
C MET A 162 -8.82 -6.16 1.39
N LEU A 163 -7.75 -6.94 1.20
CA LEU A 163 -7.85 -8.35 0.80
C LEU A 163 -8.59 -9.19 1.86
N GLU A 164 -8.28 -8.99 3.14
CA GLU A 164 -8.98 -9.62 4.25
C GLU A 164 -10.47 -9.25 4.28
N ALA A 165 -10.80 -7.96 4.10
CA ALA A 165 -12.17 -7.47 4.08
C ALA A 165 -12.99 -8.17 2.98
N LEU A 166 -12.49 -8.15 1.74
CA LEU A 166 -13.18 -8.74 0.58
C LEU A 166 -13.43 -10.24 0.73
N ARG A 167 -12.51 -10.96 1.38
CA ARG A 167 -12.63 -12.42 1.61
C ARG A 167 -13.52 -12.76 2.82
N SER A 168 -13.63 -11.87 3.78
CA SER A 168 -14.43 -12.08 5.00
C SER A 168 -15.88 -11.64 4.86
N GLU A 169 -16.28 -10.92 3.80
CA GLU A 169 -17.63 -10.38 3.68
C GLU A 169 -18.76 -11.40 3.85
N GLU A 170 -18.58 -12.62 3.36
CA GLU A 170 -19.59 -13.69 3.45
C GLU A 170 -19.44 -14.53 4.72
N SER A 171 -18.21 -14.86 5.11
CA SER A 171 -17.92 -15.76 6.23
C SER A 171 -17.95 -15.06 7.59
N ASN A 172 -17.60 -13.77 7.63
CA ASN A 172 -17.59 -12.92 8.81
C ASN A 172 -17.84 -11.44 8.42
N PRO A 173 -19.10 -11.06 8.11
CA PRO A 173 -19.45 -9.71 7.67
C PRO A 173 -19.05 -8.62 8.67
N SER A 174 -19.09 -8.91 9.98
CA SER A 174 -18.68 -7.97 11.02
C SER A 174 -17.19 -7.65 10.97
N ALA A 175 -16.33 -8.66 10.77
CA ALA A 175 -14.90 -8.43 10.57
C ALA A 175 -14.64 -7.61 9.30
N ALA A 176 -15.34 -7.92 8.20
CA ALA A 176 -15.20 -7.15 6.95
C ALA A 176 -15.57 -5.67 7.14
N ILE A 177 -16.66 -5.38 7.86
CA ILE A 177 -17.06 -4.00 8.22
C ILE A 177 -15.94 -3.28 8.97
N GLU A 178 -15.35 -3.92 10.00
CA GLU A 178 -14.24 -3.34 10.77
C GLU A 178 -13.01 -3.08 9.91
N HIS A 179 -12.67 -4.01 9.01
CA HIS A 179 -11.57 -3.82 8.07
C HIS A 179 -11.82 -2.62 7.14
N TYR A 180 -13.03 -2.47 6.59
CA TYR A 180 -13.37 -1.33 5.74
C TYR A 180 -13.35 0.01 6.49
N ARG A 181 -13.93 0.07 7.69
CA ARG A 181 -13.86 1.26 8.57
C ARG A 181 -12.41 1.65 8.81
N ALA A 182 -11.57 0.68 9.15
CA ALA A 182 -10.19 0.98 9.43
C ALA A 182 -9.36 1.37 8.20
N ILE A 183 -9.72 0.91 6.99
CA ILE A 183 -9.13 1.45 5.74
C ILE A 183 -9.51 2.92 5.56
N ILE A 184 -10.80 3.24 5.72
CA ILE A 184 -11.32 4.61 5.59
C ILE A 184 -10.64 5.56 6.60
N ASP A 185 -10.45 5.12 7.84
CA ASP A 185 -9.96 5.98 8.91
C ASP A 185 -8.43 6.13 8.93
N HIS A 186 -7.68 5.18 8.35
CA HIS A 186 -6.21 5.17 8.41
C HIS A 186 -5.53 5.44 7.06
N ALA A 187 -6.28 5.53 5.95
CA ALA A 187 -5.72 5.91 4.66
C ALA A 187 -5.28 7.39 4.70
N GLY A 188 -3.99 7.60 4.89
CA GLY A 188 -3.39 8.94 5.01
C GLY A 188 -2.33 9.25 3.95
N GLU A 189 -1.87 8.24 3.21
CA GLU A 189 -0.85 8.39 2.19
C GLU A 189 -1.47 8.28 0.80
N ASP A 190 -0.95 9.01 -0.19
CA ASP A 190 -1.45 9.00 -1.58
C ASP A 190 -1.64 7.57 -2.11
N ARG A 191 -0.70 6.70 -1.73
CA ARG A 191 -0.69 5.29 -2.12
C ARG A 191 -1.91 4.49 -1.63
N ASP A 192 -2.54 4.89 -0.53
CA ASP A 192 -3.68 4.20 0.08
C ASP A 192 -5.02 4.71 -0.45
N LEU A 193 -5.05 5.91 -1.04
CA LEU A 193 -6.29 6.60 -1.40
C LEU A 193 -7.12 5.84 -2.44
N HIS A 194 -6.50 5.04 -3.30
CA HIS A 194 -7.18 4.17 -4.26
C HIS A 194 -8.06 3.09 -3.60
N LEU A 195 -7.83 2.77 -2.33
CA LEU A 195 -8.61 1.79 -1.56
C LEU A 195 -9.84 2.40 -0.87
N VAL A 196 -9.84 3.72 -0.64
CA VAL A 196 -10.84 4.39 0.21
C VAL A 196 -12.23 4.36 -0.41
N VAL A 197 -12.35 4.73 -1.68
CA VAL A 197 -13.64 4.75 -2.37
C VAL A 197 -14.25 3.35 -2.49
N PRO A 198 -13.50 2.32 -2.91
CA PRO A 198 -13.95 0.93 -2.79
C PRO A 198 -14.42 0.54 -1.39
N ALA A 199 -13.68 0.91 -0.34
CA ALA A 199 -14.04 0.59 1.04
C ALA A 199 -15.37 1.24 1.44
N PHE A 200 -15.60 2.51 1.12
CA PHE A 200 -16.89 3.18 1.37
C PHE A 200 -18.06 2.48 0.66
N ILE A 201 -17.87 2.10 -0.62
CA ILE A 201 -18.92 1.43 -1.40
C ILE A 201 -19.26 0.08 -0.74
N ARG A 202 -18.27 -0.76 -0.44
CA ARG A 202 -18.48 -2.08 0.18
C ARG A 202 -19.04 -1.98 1.59
N LEU A 203 -18.52 -1.06 2.41
CA LEU A 203 -19.05 -0.78 3.74
C LEU A 203 -20.54 -0.44 3.66
N SER A 204 -20.96 0.41 2.73
CA SER A 204 -22.38 0.76 2.57
C SER A 204 -23.25 -0.45 2.19
N VAL A 205 -22.71 -1.41 1.43
CA VAL A 205 -23.43 -2.64 1.05
C VAL A 205 -23.60 -3.54 2.27
N LEU A 206 -22.54 -3.78 3.03
CA LEU A 206 -22.57 -4.62 4.22
C LEU A 206 -23.45 -4.02 5.32
N LEU A 207 -23.35 -2.72 5.58
CA LEU A 207 -24.19 -2.04 6.57
C LEU A 207 -25.68 -2.13 6.22
N GLN A 208 -26.04 -1.96 4.95
CA GLN A 208 -27.44 -2.14 4.54
C GLN A 208 -27.90 -3.59 4.73
N LYS A 209 -27.08 -4.58 4.34
CA LYS A 209 -27.40 -6.01 4.54
C LYS A 209 -27.59 -6.35 6.02
N ALA A 210 -26.83 -5.69 6.90
CA ALA A 210 -26.93 -5.83 8.35
C ALA A 210 -28.10 -5.03 8.98
N GLY A 211 -28.90 -4.30 8.20
CA GLY A 211 -30.02 -3.50 8.69
C GLY A 211 -29.65 -2.09 9.18
N HIS A 212 -28.37 -1.70 9.13
CA HIS A 212 -27.88 -0.38 9.52
C HIS A 212 -27.96 0.62 8.36
N LYS A 213 -29.19 0.85 7.86
CA LYS A 213 -29.43 1.67 6.65
C LYS A 213 -28.97 3.14 6.82
N ASP A 214 -29.19 3.73 7.99
CA ASP A 214 -28.78 5.11 8.25
C ASP A 214 -27.26 5.25 8.25
N GLU A 215 -26.55 4.30 8.86
CA GLU A 215 -25.08 4.29 8.84
C GLU A 215 -24.54 4.07 7.42
N ALA A 216 -25.15 3.15 6.66
CA ALA A 216 -24.81 2.94 5.25
C ALA A 216 -24.96 4.23 4.44
N ARG A 217 -26.03 5.00 4.70
CA ARG A 217 -26.27 6.29 4.05
C ARG A 217 -25.23 7.32 4.45
N SER A 218 -24.94 7.48 5.74
CA SER A 218 -23.92 8.40 6.24
C SER A 218 -22.53 8.10 5.67
N ALA A 219 -22.16 6.83 5.50
CA ALA A 219 -20.91 6.44 4.86
C ALA A 219 -20.81 6.93 3.41
N VAL A 220 -21.88 6.78 2.62
CA VAL A 220 -21.91 7.25 1.22
C VAL A 220 -21.91 8.78 1.14
N GLU A 221 -22.65 9.46 2.01
CA GLU A 221 -22.67 10.93 2.10
C GLU A 221 -21.29 11.49 2.48
N ARG A 222 -20.60 10.87 3.46
CA ARG A 222 -19.22 11.18 3.84
C ARG A 222 -18.27 11.02 2.65
N CYS A 223 -18.32 9.88 1.95
CA CYS A 223 -17.48 9.64 0.77
C CYS A 223 -17.71 10.70 -0.32
N LEU A 224 -18.96 11.06 -0.61
CA LEU A 224 -19.29 12.07 -1.61
C LEU A 224 -18.89 13.49 -1.18
N THR A 225 -18.82 13.76 0.12
CA THR A 225 -18.35 15.05 0.65
C THR A 225 -16.82 15.15 0.53
N GLU A 226 -16.10 14.14 1.02
CA GLU A 226 -14.63 14.12 1.05
C GLU A 226 -13.99 13.91 -0.34
N TYR A 227 -14.67 13.16 -1.21
CA TYR A 227 -14.18 12.79 -2.54
C TYR A 227 -15.11 13.25 -3.66
N GLY A 228 -15.92 14.29 -3.41
CA GLY A 228 -16.96 14.80 -4.31
C GLY A 228 -16.52 15.21 -5.72
N PRO A 229 -17.47 15.61 -6.59
CA PRO A 229 -17.29 15.73 -8.05
C PRO A 229 -16.16 16.66 -8.48
N LYS A 230 -15.71 17.54 -7.58
CA LYS A 230 -14.64 18.52 -7.83
C LYS A 230 -13.24 18.02 -7.49
N LYS A 231 -13.08 16.90 -6.76
CA LYS A 231 -11.76 16.34 -6.44
C LYS A 231 -11.11 15.86 -7.73
N LYS A 232 -9.96 16.43 -8.07
CA LYS A 232 -9.13 16.08 -9.24
C LYS A 232 -7.79 15.54 -8.75
N GLY A 233 -7.16 14.71 -9.56
CA GLY A 233 -5.88 14.08 -9.24
C GLY A 233 -5.91 12.57 -9.41
N PRO A 234 -4.76 11.89 -9.29
CA PRO A 234 -4.65 10.43 -9.41
C PRO A 234 -5.52 9.68 -8.39
N ASP A 235 -5.80 10.32 -7.25
CA ASP A 235 -6.57 9.74 -6.14
C ASP A 235 -8.04 10.15 -6.13
N ALA A 236 -8.49 10.84 -7.19
CA ALA A 236 -9.89 11.16 -7.36
C ALA A 236 -10.68 9.89 -7.74
N PRO A 237 -11.91 9.71 -7.22
CA PRO A 237 -12.77 8.64 -7.69
C PRO A 237 -12.97 8.71 -9.21
N THR A 238 -12.96 7.55 -9.85
CA THR A 238 -13.28 7.44 -11.28
C THR A 238 -14.73 7.84 -11.54
N GLU A 239 -15.06 8.25 -12.76
CA GLU A 239 -16.45 8.58 -13.13
C GLU A 239 -17.42 7.43 -12.82
N SER A 240 -16.98 6.20 -13.07
CA SER A 240 -17.71 4.99 -12.73
C SER A 240 -18.01 4.89 -11.22
N GLN A 241 -16.99 5.10 -10.37
CA GLN A 241 -17.16 5.09 -8.92
C GLN A 241 -18.10 6.22 -8.44
N ARG A 242 -18.02 7.42 -9.04
CA ARG A 242 -18.91 8.55 -8.73
C ARG A 242 -20.37 8.25 -9.08
N ALA A 243 -20.60 7.70 -10.27
CA ALA A 243 -21.93 7.28 -10.70
C ALA A 243 -22.49 6.22 -9.75
N LEU A 244 -21.65 5.29 -9.30
CA LEU A 244 -22.03 4.24 -8.37
C LEU A 244 -22.41 4.78 -7.00
N LEU A 245 -21.61 5.69 -6.42
CA LEU A 245 -21.90 6.35 -5.15
C LEU A 245 -23.22 7.14 -5.21
N THR A 246 -23.45 7.85 -6.31
CA THR A 246 -24.71 8.62 -6.51
C THR A 246 -25.92 7.69 -6.57
N LYS A 247 -25.84 6.62 -7.37
CA LYS A 247 -26.90 5.61 -7.47
C LYS A 247 -27.16 4.93 -6.13
N ARG A 248 -26.09 4.64 -5.37
CA ARG A 248 -26.15 4.03 -4.05
C ARG A 248 -26.86 4.94 -3.05
N LEU A 249 -26.51 6.23 -3.02
CA LEU A 249 -27.16 7.20 -2.13
C LEU A 249 -28.66 7.31 -2.44
N ALA A 250 -29.04 7.34 -3.71
CA ALA A 250 -30.45 7.37 -4.11
C ALA A 250 -31.22 6.12 -3.60
N ALA A 251 -30.63 4.93 -3.76
CA ALA A 251 -31.22 3.67 -3.29
C ALA A 251 -31.33 3.56 -1.76
N LEU A 252 -30.48 4.26 -1.00
CA LEU A 252 -30.54 4.30 0.46
C LEU A 252 -31.53 5.36 0.99
N LYS A 253 -32.01 6.27 0.14
CA LYS A 253 -33.04 7.26 0.50
C LYS A 253 -34.46 6.78 0.24
N ALA A 254 -34.64 5.89 -0.72
CA ALA A 254 -35.89 5.15 -0.97
C ALA A 254 -36.13 4.13 0.13
#